data_AF-A0AAP8NF98-F1
#
_entry.id   AF-A0AAP8NF98-F1
#
_cell.length_a   1.000
_cell.length_b   1.000
_cell.length_c   1.000
_cell.angle_alpha   90.00
_cell.angle_beta   90.00
_cell.angle_gamma   90.00
#
_symmetry.space_group_name_H-M   'P 1'
#
loop_
_entity.id
_entity.type
_entity.pdbx_description
1 polymer ?
#
loop_
_entity_poly.entity_id
_entity_poly.type
_entity_poly.pdbx_seq_one_letter_code
_entity_poly.pdbx_strand_id
1 'polypeptide(L)'
;MPRWLLNLVQVLCETGQADDLRKRIDNGEGAVPLRLFHLWQADVVMPMLGEAVPEHQQALLALQSLHQRAALGVIGRQGEWRATLKPVLLALYRKAYAYDAAYAKAHASALTYGLAPANTAMIAEHFGDAEAFAEYYAQLNTEAAATAFAQAHASANAEVSARAFADDDADTCAQVCGASVRVYVGACAQTDEQRNAVFNQLAAGLERSLATRQSRSTGERHE
;
A
#
# COMPACT_ATOMS: atom_id res chain seq x y z
N MET A 1 -14.66 18.51 2.31
CA MET A 1 -14.16 17.12 2.22
C MET A 1 -13.17 16.85 3.36
N PRO A 2 -13.23 15.71 4.08
CA PRO A 2 -12.24 15.39 5.12
C PRO A 2 -10.85 15.15 4.50
N ARG A 3 -9.78 15.38 5.29
CA ARG A 3 -8.39 15.31 4.81
C ARG A 3 -8.00 13.95 4.24
N TRP A 4 -8.48 12.86 4.83
CA TRP A 4 -8.19 11.52 4.32
C TRP A 4 -8.72 11.31 2.91
N LEU A 5 -9.91 11.82 2.61
CA LEU A 5 -10.53 11.68 1.30
C LEU A 5 -9.83 12.56 0.27
N LEU A 6 -9.41 13.77 0.65
CA LEU A 6 -8.58 14.63 -0.19
C LEU A 6 -7.26 13.95 -0.57
N ASN A 7 -6.55 13.39 0.41
CA ASN A 7 -5.27 12.73 0.18
C ASN A 7 -5.42 11.46 -0.67
N LEU A 8 -6.48 10.68 -0.47
CA LEU A 8 -6.78 9.53 -1.31
C LEU A 8 -7.06 9.94 -2.75
N VAL A 9 -7.94 10.93 -2.97
CA VAL A 9 -8.27 11.42 -4.32
C VAL A 9 -7.02 11.94 -5.03
N GLN A 10 -6.17 12.67 -4.32
CA GLN A 10 -4.90 13.15 -4.87
C GLN A 10 -4.03 12.00 -5.37
N VAL A 11 -3.83 10.96 -4.57
CA VAL A 11 -2.99 9.80 -4.94
C VAL A 11 -3.62 8.95 -6.04
N LEU A 12 -4.92 8.69 -5.95
CA LEU A 12 -5.66 7.87 -6.93
C LEU A 12 -5.69 8.51 -8.33
N CYS A 13 -5.41 9.81 -8.42
CA CYS A 13 -5.53 10.57 -9.64
C CYS A 13 -4.23 11.16 -10.17
N GLU A 14 -3.07 10.74 -9.65
CA GLU A 14 -1.75 11.16 -10.14
C GLU A 14 -1.54 10.88 -11.63
N THR A 15 -2.37 10.01 -12.21
CA THR A 15 -2.36 9.58 -13.60
C THR A 15 -3.27 10.41 -14.53
N GLY A 16 -3.91 11.48 -14.02
CA GLY A 16 -4.56 12.51 -14.86
C GLY A 16 -6.09 12.57 -14.83
N GLN A 17 -6.78 11.90 -13.90
CA GLN A 17 -8.26 11.92 -13.79
C GLN A 17 -8.78 12.67 -12.54
N ALA A 18 -7.95 13.52 -11.93
CA ALA A 18 -8.21 14.14 -10.62
C ALA A 18 -9.46 15.01 -10.58
N ASP A 19 -9.67 15.80 -11.63
CA ASP A 19 -10.73 16.80 -11.63
C ASP A 19 -12.12 16.17 -11.78
N ASP A 20 -12.24 15.05 -12.50
CA ASP A 20 -13.52 14.37 -12.68
C ASP A 20 -13.92 13.56 -11.45
N LEU A 21 -12.98 12.82 -10.83
CA LEU A 21 -13.22 12.13 -9.56
C LEU A 21 -13.57 13.14 -8.46
N ARG A 22 -12.81 14.24 -8.38
CA ARG A 22 -13.03 15.30 -7.39
C ARG A 22 -14.39 15.96 -7.55
N LYS A 23 -14.80 16.32 -8.77
CA LYS A 23 -16.14 16.86 -9.05
C LYS A 23 -17.24 15.88 -8.67
N ARG A 24 -17.08 14.58 -8.96
CA ARG A 24 -18.06 13.54 -8.60
C ARG A 24 -18.20 13.37 -7.08
N ILE A 25 -17.11 13.51 -6.34
CA ILE A 25 -17.08 13.40 -4.87
C ILE A 25 -17.60 14.68 -4.17
N ASP A 26 -17.24 15.86 -4.68
CA ASP A 26 -17.60 17.16 -4.08
C ASP A 26 -19.11 17.45 -4.18
N ASN A 27 -19.86 16.75 -5.03
CA ASN A 27 -21.32 16.85 -5.14
C ASN A 27 -22.09 16.25 -3.93
N GLY A 28 -21.41 15.66 -2.95
CA GLY A 28 -22.03 15.13 -1.74
C GLY A 28 -22.15 16.15 -0.61
N GLU A 29 -23.37 16.47 -0.16
CA GLU A 29 -23.59 17.33 1.00
C GLU A 29 -23.23 16.63 2.34
N GLY A 30 -22.47 17.34 3.19
CA GLY A 30 -22.17 16.97 4.58
C GLY A 30 -20.85 16.20 4.81
N ALA A 31 -20.35 16.19 6.05
CA ALA A 31 -19.08 15.55 6.42
C ALA A 31 -19.03 14.06 6.03
N VAL A 32 -17.96 13.62 5.35
CA VAL A 32 -17.77 12.20 4.95
C VAL A 32 -17.18 11.42 6.12
N PRO A 33 -17.92 10.47 6.72
CA PRO A 33 -17.46 9.75 7.90
C PRO A 33 -16.40 8.70 7.54
N LEU A 34 -15.49 8.41 8.47
CA LEU A 34 -14.39 7.45 8.26
C LEU A 34 -14.90 6.02 8.04
N ARG A 35 -16.11 5.66 8.49
CA ARG A 35 -16.75 4.38 8.18
C ARG A 35 -16.80 4.05 6.66
N LEU A 36 -16.86 5.06 5.79
CA LEU A 36 -16.85 4.84 4.33
C LEU A 36 -15.46 4.45 3.82
N PHE A 37 -14.39 4.91 4.47
CA PHE A 37 -13.04 4.42 4.23
C PHE A 37 -12.95 2.94 4.61
N HIS A 38 -13.49 2.54 5.77
CA HIS A 38 -13.51 1.14 6.19
C HIS A 38 -14.32 0.26 5.23
N LEU A 39 -15.47 0.74 4.75
CA LEU A 39 -16.27 0.01 3.76
C LEU A 39 -15.48 -0.20 2.45
N TRP A 40 -14.85 0.87 1.95
CA TRP A 40 -14.00 0.79 0.75
C TRP A 40 -12.83 -0.18 0.93
N GLN A 41 -12.16 -0.14 2.07
CA GLN A 41 -11.10 -1.09 2.40
C GLN A 41 -11.61 -2.53 2.37
N ALA A 42 -12.74 -2.80 3.02
CA ALA A 42 -13.32 -4.13 3.11
C ALA A 42 -13.79 -4.70 1.76
N ASP A 43 -14.47 -3.90 0.94
CA ASP A 43 -15.17 -4.38 -0.25
C ASP A 43 -14.34 -4.30 -1.53
N VAL A 44 -13.31 -3.44 -1.54
CA VAL A 44 -12.50 -3.17 -2.74
C VAL A 44 -11.05 -3.56 -2.51
N VAL A 45 -10.43 -3.03 -1.44
CA VAL A 45 -9.00 -3.19 -1.23
C VAL A 45 -8.66 -4.62 -0.80
N MET A 46 -9.33 -5.17 0.22
CA MET A 46 -8.98 -6.49 0.75
C MET A 46 -9.14 -7.63 -0.30
N PRO A 47 -10.21 -7.69 -1.10
CA PRO A 47 -10.32 -8.70 -2.16
C PRO A 47 -9.19 -8.58 -3.21
N MET A 48 -8.89 -7.37 -3.65
CA MET A 48 -7.78 -7.10 -4.59
C MET A 48 -6.43 -7.55 -4.01
N LEU A 49 -6.18 -7.28 -2.73
CA LEU A 49 -4.96 -7.73 -2.06
C LEU A 49 -4.93 -9.25 -1.87
N GLY A 50 -6.09 -9.91 -1.74
CA GLY A 50 -6.20 -11.37 -1.67
C GLY A 50 -5.66 -12.07 -2.91
N GLU A 51 -5.82 -11.46 -4.08
CA GLU A 51 -5.23 -11.94 -5.34
C GLU A 51 -3.73 -11.66 -5.40
N ALA A 52 -3.28 -10.54 -4.81
CA ALA A 52 -1.88 -10.14 -4.85
C ALA A 52 -0.98 -10.91 -3.87
N VAL A 53 -1.46 -11.29 -2.69
CA VAL A 53 -0.68 -12.04 -1.68
C VAL A 53 -1.47 -13.24 -1.14
N PRO A 54 -1.76 -14.24 -1.99
CA PRO A 54 -2.62 -15.38 -1.64
C PRO A 54 -2.10 -16.19 -0.45
N GLU A 55 -0.78 -16.23 -0.25
CA GLU A 55 -0.13 -16.88 0.89
C GLU A 55 -0.49 -16.24 2.25
N HIS A 56 -1.05 -15.03 2.24
CA HIS A 56 -1.48 -14.29 3.42
C HIS A 56 -3.02 -14.16 3.53
N GLN A 57 -3.78 -14.99 2.82
CA GLN A 57 -5.24 -14.94 2.75
C GLN A 57 -5.91 -14.89 4.14
N GLN A 58 -5.48 -15.72 5.09
CA GLN A 58 -6.10 -15.76 6.42
C GLN A 58 -5.94 -14.42 7.18
N ALA A 59 -4.78 -13.77 7.05
CA ALA A 59 -4.54 -12.47 7.67
C ALA A 59 -5.36 -11.37 6.99
N LEU A 60 -5.50 -11.44 5.66
CA LEU A 60 -6.35 -10.53 4.89
C LEU A 60 -7.84 -10.67 5.25
N LEU A 61 -8.35 -11.89 5.40
CA LEU A 61 -9.74 -12.13 5.82
C LEU A 61 -9.99 -11.58 7.23
N ALA A 62 -9.04 -11.74 8.15
CA ALA A 62 -9.13 -11.16 9.48
C ALA A 62 -9.17 -9.62 9.41
N LEU A 63 -8.27 -9.00 8.63
CA LEU A 63 -8.24 -7.55 8.43
C LEU A 63 -9.51 -7.03 7.75
N GLN A 64 -10.02 -7.74 6.75
CA GLN A 64 -11.30 -7.45 6.08
C GLN A 64 -12.45 -7.44 7.08
N SER A 65 -12.53 -8.46 7.94
CA SER A 65 -13.55 -8.52 8.99
C SER A 65 -13.46 -7.32 9.97
N LEU A 66 -12.25 -6.87 10.32
CA LEU A 66 -12.09 -5.66 11.12
C LEU A 66 -12.64 -4.41 10.42
N HIS A 67 -12.32 -4.24 9.13
CA HIS A 67 -12.85 -3.13 8.33
C HIS A 67 -14.39 -3.21 8.19
N GLN A 68 -14.96 -4.39 7.97
CA GLN A 68 -16.41 -4.58 7.90
C GLN A 68 -17.10 -4.19 9.22
N ARG A 69 -16.57 -4.63 10.37
CA ARG A 69 -17.09 -4.24 11.68
C ARG A 69 -16.99 -2.74 11.93
N ALA A 70 -15.84 -2.13 11.60
CA ALA A 70 -15.64 -0.70 11.75
C ALA A 70 -16.57 0.13 10.84
N ALA A 71 -16.86 -0.35 9.63
CA ALA A 71 -17.85 0.27 8.74
C ALA A 71 -19.27 0.28 9.34
N LEU A 72 -19.57 -0.67 10.24
CA LEU A 72 -20.82 -0.75 11.02
C LEU A 72 -20.74 -0.01 12.37
N GLY A 73 -19.62 0.66 12.68
CA GLY A 73 -19.41 1.39 13.93
C GLY A 73 -18.89 0.55 15.10
N VAL A 74 -18.55 -0.73 14.87
CA VAL A 74 -17.95 -1.60 15.88
C VAL A 74 -16.43 -1.54 15.74
N ILE A 75 -15.81 -0.64 16.51
CA ILE A 75 -14.37 -0.37 16.43
C ILE A 75 -13.56 -1.40 17.22
N GLY A 76 -12.57 -2.02 16.54
CA GLY A 76 -11.62 -2.96 17.14
C GLY A 76 -10.56 -2.25 17.99
N ARG A 77 -9.92 -3.00 18.90
CA ARG A 77 -8.86 -2.43 19.76
C ARG A 77 -7.57 -2.21 18.94
N GLN A 78 -6.75 -1.23 19.31
CA GLN A 78 -5.47 -0.96 18.64
C GLN A 78 -4.57 -2.21 18.51
N GLY A 79 -4.51 -3.05 19.56
CA GLY A 79 -3.74 -4.29 19.51
C GLY A 79 -4.22 -5.29 18.45
N GLU A 80 -5.54 -5.35 18.22
CA GLU A 80 -6.19 -6.22 17.23
C GLU A 80 -5.90 -5.73 15.80
N TRP A 81 -6.05 -4.43 15.57
CA TRP A 81 -5.66 -3.79 14.31
C TRP A 81 -4.19 -4.02 14.00
N ARG A 82 -3.30 -3.78 14.96
CA ARG A 82 -1.86 -3.94 14.76
C ARG A 82 -1.48 -5.39 14.44
N ALA A 83 -2.08 -6.35 15.14
CA ALA A 83 -1.79 -7.77 14.94
C ALA A 83 -2.21 -8.27 13.55
N THR A 84 -3.29 -7.75 12.99
CA THR A 84 -3.78 -8.09 11.65
C THR A 84 -3.06 -7.30 10.55
N LEU A 85 -2.78 -6.02 10.76
CA LEU A 85 -2.10 -5.15 9.80
C LEU A 85 -0.64 -5.56 9.56
N LYS A 86 0.12 -5.85 10.63
CA LYS A 86 1.58 -6.08 10.52
C LYS A 86 1.96 -7.19 9.53
N PRO A 87 1.40 -8.42 9.57
CA PRO A 87 1.77 -9.46 8.62
C PRO A 87 1.36 -9.12 7.18
N VAL A 88 0.20 -8.50 6.99
CA VAL A 88 -0.27 -8.07 5.65
C VAL A 88 0.65 -7.00 5.08
N LEU A 89 0.92 -5.92 5.83
CA LEU A 89 1.81 -4.85 5.39
C LEU A 89 3.23 -5.36 5.10
N LEU A 90 3.75 -6.30 5.89
CA LEU A 90 5.06 -6.90 5.65
C LEU A 90 5.10 -7.58 4.26
N ALA A 91 4.07 -8.35 3.92
CA ALA A 91 3.98 -9.01 2.62
C ALA A 91 3.88 -7.99 1.47
N LEU A 92 3.06 -6.97 1.64
CA LEU A 92 2.86 -5.94 0.63
C LEU A 92 4.13 -5.12 0.39
N TYR A 93 4.83 -4.69 1.44
CA TYR A 93 6.08 -3.94 1.28
C TYR A 93 7.20 -4.79 0.67
N ARG A 94 7.24 -6.11 0.92
CA ARG A 94 8.16 -7.01 0.20
C ARG A 94 7.84 -7.04 -1.28
N LYS A 95 6.57 -7.20 -1.64
CA LYS A 95 6.14 -7.31 -3.04
C LYS A 95 6.26 -5.99 -3.80
N ALA A 96 6.05 -4.86 -3.11
CA ALA A 96 6.17 -3.52 -3.67
C ALA A 96 7.63 -3.02 -3.78
N TYR A 97 8.60 -3.75 -3.24
CA TYR A 97 10.01 -3.37 -3.35
C TYR A 97 10.49 -3.55 -4.80
N ALA A 98 11.07 -2.51 -5.38
CA ALA A 98 11.60 -2.53 -6.75
C ALA A 98 12.91 -3.32 -6.84
N TYR A 99 12.84 -4.64 -6.61
CA TYR A 99 13.99 -5.52 -6.48
C TYR A 99 14.92 -5.45 -7.68
N ASP A 100 14.38 -5.62 -8.89
CA ASP A 100 15.20 -5.68 -10.12
C ASP A 100 15.96 -4.37 -10.36
N ALA A 101 15.32 -3.23 -10.13
CA ALA A 101 15.95 -1.91 -10.29
C ALA A 101 17.03 -1.69 -9.20
N ALA A 102 16.77 -2.10 -7.97
CA ALA A 102 17.74 -2.02 -6.88
C ALA A 102 18.94 -2.96 -7.10
N TYR A 103 18.67 -4.18 -7.56
CA TYR A 103 19.67 -5.18 -7.93
C TYR A 103 20.55 -4.68 -9.07
N ALA A 104 19.96 -4.22 -10.17
CA ALA A 104 20.71 -3.70 -11.31
C ALA A 104 21.64 -2.55 -10.91
N LYS A 105 21.18 -1.66 -10.02
CA LYS A 105 22.00 -0.57 -9.49
C LYS A 105 23.13 -1.07 -8.59
N ALA A 106 22.86 -2.02 -7.69
CA ALA A 106 23.87 -2.62 -6.82
C ALA A 106 24.92 -3.39 -7.63
N HIS A 107 24.48 -4.13 -8.64
CA HIS A 107 25.32 -4.87 -9.58
C HIS A 107 26.25 -3.95 -10.35
N ALA A 108 25.72 -2.91 -11.00
CA ALA A 108 26.53 -1.94 -11.74
C ALA A 108 27.58 -1.25 -10.85
N SER A 109 27.20 -0.92 -9.61
CA SER A 109 28.12 -0.35 -8.63
C SER A 109 29.22 -1.34 -8.23
N ALA A 110 28.88 -2.58 -7.94
CA ALA A 110 29.82 -3.62 -7.54
C ALA A 110 30.76 -4.02 -8.69
N LEU A 111 30.25 -4.11 -9.92
CA LEU A 111 31.06 -4.38 -11.10
C LEU A 111 32.10 -3.27 -11.34
N THR A 112 31.68 -2.00 -11.21
CA THR A 112 32.60 -0.86 -11.30
C THR A 112 33.72 -0.95 -10.24
N TYR A 113 33.37 -1.35 -9.02
CA TYR A 113 34.34 -1.57 -7.95
C TYR A 113 35.28 -2.75 -8.24
N GLY A 114 34.74 -3.87 -8.73
CA GLY A 114 35.52 -5.08 -9.02
C GLY A 114 36.50 -4.93 -10.19
N LEU A 115 36.15 -4.10 -11.17
CA LEU A 115 37.00 -3.78 -12.33
C LEU A 115 38.08 -2.73 -12.04
N ALA A 116 38.04 -2.05 -10.88
CA ALA A 116 39.05 -1.07 -10.54
C ALA A 116 40.42 -1.76 -10.32
N PRO A 117 41.53 -1.28 -10.93
CA PRO A 117 42.83 -1.95 -10.87
C PRO A 117 43.35 -2.24 -9.45
N ALA A 118 42.98 -1.39 -8.48
CA ALA A 118 43.35 -1.55 -7.08
C ALA A 118 42.67 -2.76 -6.41
N ASN A 119 41.55 -3.24 -6.95
CA ASN A 119 40.71 -4.29 -6.35
C ASN A 119 40.81 -5.62 -7.10
N THR A 120 41.23 -5.62 -8.38
CA THR A 120 41.19 -6.82 -9.24
C THR A 120 41.90 -8.03 -8.66
N ALA A 121 43.07 -7.87 -8.02
CA ALA A 121 43.80 -8.99 -7.44
C ALA A 121 43.02 -9.65 -6.28
N MET A 122 42.50 -8.83 -5.36
CA MET A 122 41.69 -9.29 -4.23
C MET A 122 40.39 -9.95 -4.72
N ILE A 123 39.74 -9.37 -5.74
CA ILE A 123 38.50 -9.88 -6.30
C ILE A 123 38.72 -11.23 -6.98
N ALA A 124 39.79 -11.37 -7.76
CA ALA A 124 40.15 -12.64 -8.39
C ALA A 124 40.44 -13.73 -7.35
N GLU A 125 41.09 -13.38 -6.23
CA GLU A 125 41.38 -14.32 -5.14
C GLU A 125 40.11 -14.84 -4.44
N HIS A 126 39.14 -13.96 -4.15
CA HIS A 126 37.97 -14.31 -3.33
C HIS A 126 36.72 -14.70 -4.13
N PHE A 127 36.56 -14.16 -5.33
CA PHE A 127 35.34 -14.30 -6.14
C PHE A 127 35.62 -14.84 -7.55
N GLY A 128 36.88 -14.99 -7.94
CA GLY A 128 37.28 -15.45 -9.28
C GLY A 128 37.33 -14.31 -10.29
N ASP A 129 36.25 -13.55 -10.42
CA ASP A 129 36.17 -12.38 -11.28
C ASP A 129 35.23 -11.29 -10.74
N ALA A 130 35.20 -10.14 -11.44
CA ALA A 130 34.40 -9.00 -11.06
C ALA A 130 32.89 -9.21 -11.26
N GLU A 131 32.49 -10.11 -12.17
CA GLU A 131 31.08 -10.40 -12.43
C GLU A 131 30.51 -11.24 -11.29
N ALA A 132 31.19 -12.32 -10.89
CA ALA A 132 30.81 -13.15 -9.75
C ALA A 132 30.76 -12.34 -8.44
N PHE A 133 31.71 -11.41 -8.26
CA PHE A 133 31.64 -10.46 -7.15
C PHE A 133 30.40 -9.55 -7.23
N ALA A 134 30.11 -9.00 -8.41
CA ALA A 134 28.98 -8.10 -8.60
C ALA A 134 27.64 -8.80 -8.37
N GLU A 135 27.47 -10.02 -8.87
CA GLU A 135 26.29 -10.86 -8.64
C GLU A 135 26.09 -11.14 -7.16
N TYR A 136 27.13 -11.62 -6.47
CA TYR A 136 27.10 -11.93 -5.04
C TYR A 136 26.73 -10.69 -4.22
N TYR A 137 27.42 -9.57 -4.46
CA TYR A 137 27.19 -8.34 -3.72
C TYR A 137 25.80 -7.76 -3.99
N ALA A 138 25.37 -7.76 -5.25
CA ALA A 138 24.05 -7.27 -5.64
C ALA A 138 22.94 -8.07 -4.97
N GLN A 139 23.04 -9.40 -4.95
CA GLN A 139 22.07 -10.26 -4.29
C GLN A 139 22.02 -9.97 -2.78
N LEU A 140 23.16 -10.06 -2.11
CA LEU A 140 23.26 -9.87 -0.67
C LEU A 140 22.72 -8.50 -0.24
N ASN A 141 23.17 -7.44 -0.91
CA ASN A 141 22.77 -6.08 -0.59
C ASN A 141 21.28 -5.84 -0.86
N THR A 142 20.76 -6.34 -1.98
CA THR A 142 19.36 -6.11 -2.37
C THR A 142 18.40 -6.89 -1.48
N GLU A 143 18.71 -8.14 -1.12
CA GLU A 143 17.90 -8.94 -0.18
C GLU A 143 17.87 -8.31 1.22
N ALA A 144 19.02 -7.84 1.72
CA ALA A 144 19.11 -7.14 2.99
C ALA A 144 18.28 -5.84 2.97
N ALA A 145 18.41 -5.04 1.89
CA ALA A 145 17.67 -3.80 1.73
C ALA A 145 16.15 -4.03 1.62
N ALA A 146 15.72 -5.01 0.84
CA ALA A 146 14.31 -5.39 0.71
C ALA A 146 13.71 -5.82 2.06
N THR A 147 14.45 -6.61 2.83
CA THR A 147 14.03 -7.07 4.16
C THR A 147 13.91 -5.89 5.14
N ALA A 148 14.93 -5.04 5.21
CA ALA A 148 14.93 -3.87 6.10
C ALA A 148 13.80 -2.89 5.73
N PHE A 149 13.63 -2.62 4.44
CA PHE A 149 12.54 -1.80 3.91
C PHE A 149 11.18 -2.34 4.37
N ALA A 150 10.90 -3.61 4.13
CA ALA A 150 9.61 -4.18 4.46
C ALA A 150 9.34 -4.22 5.97
N GLN A 151 10.34 -4.57 6.78
CA GLN A 151 10.18 -4.63 8.24
C GLN A 151 9.96 -3.24 8.85
N ALA A 152 10.74 -2.24 8.45
CA ALA A 152 10.65 -0.89 8.97
C ALA A 152 9.30 -0.26 8.59
N HIS A 153 8.94 -0.31 7.30
CA HIS A 153 7.71 0.29 6.83
C HIS A 153 6.45 -0.43 7.32
N ALA A 154 6.45 -1.77 7.39
CA ALA A 154 5.31 -2.51 7.93
C ALA A 154 5.11 -2.21 9.42
N SER A 155 6.18 -2.14 10.21
CA SER A 155 6.07 -1.86 11.64
C SER A 155 5.57 -0.44 11.91
N ALA A 156 6.14 0.56 11.23
CA ALA A 156 5.73 1.95 11.39
C ALA A 156 4.27 2.19 10.94
N ASN A 157 3.90 1.68 9.75
CA ASN A 157 2.55 1.90 9.23
C ASN A 157 1.49 1.07 9.94
N ALA A 158 1.81 -0.12 10.43
CA ALA A 158 0.89 -0.90 11.25
C ALA A 158 0.54 -0.17 12.54
N GLU A 159 1.52 0.45 13.20
CA GLU A 159 1.30 1.19 14.45
C GLU A 159 0.43 2.44 14.22
N VAL A 160 0.78 3.28 13.24
CA VAL A 160 0.04 4.51 12.94
C VAL A 160 -1.38 4.20 12.44
N SER A 161 -1.53 3.21 11.56
CA SER A 161 -2.86 2.81 11.05
C SER A 161 -3.71 2.17 12.15
N ALA A 162 -3.12 1.35 13.02
CA ALA A 162 -3.85 0.75 14.13
C ALA A 162 -4.38 1.80 15.11
N ARG A 163 -3.61 2.86 15.39
CA ARG A 163 -4.09 4.00 16.19
C ARG A 163 -5.23 4.72 15.48
N ALA A 164 -5.04 5.07 14.21
CA ALA A 164 -6.06 5.75 13.41
C ALA A 164 -7.39 5.01 13.43
N PHE A 165 -7.36 3.69 13.25
CA PHE A 165 -8.57 2.88 13.16
C PHE A 165 -9.19 2.55 14.52
N ALA A 166 -8.40 2.42 15.58
CA ALA A 166 -8.91 2.17 16.93
C ALA A 166 -9.58 3.41 17.54
N ASP A 167 -9.09 4.60 17.19
CA ASP A 167 -9.57 5.87 17.75
C ASP A 167 -10.60 6.57 16.83
N ASP A 168 -10.96 5.97 15.69
CA ASP A 168 -11.75 6.58 14.60
C ASP A 168 -11.16 7.95 14.16
N ASP A 169 -9.84 8.06 14.22
CA ASP A 169 -9.10 9.30 13.99
C ASP A 169 -8.85 9.53 12.48
N ALA A 170 -9.74 10.31 11.90
CA ALA A 170 -9.72 10.71 10.50
C ALA A 170 -8.46 11.51 10.10
N ASP A 171 -7.85 12.26 11.03
CA ASP A 171 -6.65 13.06 10.75
C ASP A 171 -5.39 12.20 10.75
N THR A 172 -5.26 11.26 11.68
CA THR A 172 -4.18 10.26 11.63
C THR A 172 -4.37 9.34 10.41
N CYS A 173 -5.61 8.96 10.06
CA CYS A 173 -5.88 8.20 8.83
C CYS A 173 -5.40 8.95 7.57
N ALA A 174 -5.60 10.26 7.52
CA ALA A 174 -5.16 11.09 6.40
C ALA A 174 -3.65 11.01 6.15
N GLN A 175 -2.85 10.79 7.20
CA GLN A 175 -1.39 10.71 7.11
C GLN A 175 -0.91 9.41 6.44
N VAL A 176 -1.68 8.32 6.56
CA VAL A 176 -1.28 6.98 6.11
C VAL A 176 -1.97 6.51 4.84
N CYS A 177 -3.16 7.03 4.54
CA CYS A 177 -4.01 6.50 3.46
C CYS A 177 -3.35 6.57 2.07
N GLY A 178 -2.69 7.69 1.74
CA GLY A 178 -2.00 7.85 0.46
C GLY A 178 -0.80 6.91 0.30
N ALA A 179 0.02 6.77 1.34
CA ALA A 179 1.15 5.83 1.33
C ALA A 179 0.65 4.37 1.22
N SER A 180 -0.43 4.04 1.91
CA SER A 180 -1.04 2.70 1.85
C SER A 180 -1.48 2.34 0.43
N VAL A 181 -2.16 3.26 -0.28
CA VAL A 181 -2.57 3.05 -1.67
C VAL A 181 -1.38 2.77 -2.59
N ARG A 182 -0.30 3.54 -2.48
CA ARG A 182 0.90 3.30 -3.31
C ARG A 182 1.48 1.92 -3.09
N VAL A 183 1.49 1.44 -1.85
CA VAL A 183 2.00 0.10 -1.50
C VAL A 183 1.06 -0.99 -2.02
N TYR A 184 -0.26 -0.79 -1.95
CA TYR A 184 -1.22 -1.71 -2.56
C TYR A 184 -1.00 -1.84 -4.07
N VAL A 185 -0.87 -0.70 -4.75
CA VAL A 185 -0.62 -0.65 -6.20
C VAL A 185 0.73 -1.31 -6.54
N GLY A 186 1.80 -0.98 -5.82
CA GLY A 186 3.12 -1.58 -6.02
C GLY A 186 3.13 -3.09 -5.77
N ALA A 187 2.29 -3.59 -4.87
CA ALA A 187 2.16 -5.03 -4.64
C ALA A 187 1.31 -5.74 -5.72
N CYS A 188 0.41 -5.04 -6.39
CA CYS A 188 -0.52 -5.61 -7.37
C CYS A 188 -0.04 -5.48 -8.83
N ALA A 189 0.92 -4.60 -9.12
CA ALA A 189 1.29 -4.24 -10.48
C ALA A 189 2.80 -4.13 -10.67
N GLN A 190 3.29 -4.67 -11.80
CA GLN A 190 4.72 -4.62 -12.18
C GLN A 190 4.97 -3.60 -13.30
N THR A 191 3.97 -3.35 -14.15
CA THR A 191 4.04 -2.41 -15.28
C THR A 191 3.23 -1.14 -15.03
N ASP A 192 3.51 -0.07 -15.78
CA ASP A 192 2.75 1.19 -15.68
C ASP A 192 1.28 1.02 -16.07
N GLU A 193 1.00 0.21 -17.09
CA GLU A 193 -0.36 -0.09 -17.52
C GLU A 193 -1.16 -0.79 -16.41
N GLN A 194 -0.56 -1.79 -15.76
CA GLN A 194 -1.16 -2.46 -14.61
C GLN A 194 -1.35 -1.49 -13.44
N ARG A 195 -0.36 -0.64 -13.14
CA ARG A 195 -0.48 0.38 -12.07
C ARG A 195 -1.68 1.29 -12.31
N ASN A 196 -1.82 1.80 -13.54
CA ASN A 196 -2.94 2.65 -13.94
C ASN A 196 -4.29 1.92 -13.81
N ALA A 197 -4.36 0.65 -14.22
CA ALA A 197 -5.57 -0.15 -14.06
C ALA A 197 -5.96 -0.34 -12.58
N VAL A 198 -5.00 -0.62 -11.70
CA VAL A 198 -5.24 -0.76 -10.25
C VAL A 198 -5.69 0.57 -9.63
N PHE A 199 -5.05 1.69 -9.99
CA PHE A 199 -5.50 3.01 -9.53
C PHE A 199 -6.95 3.29 -9.93
N ASN A 200 -7.32 3.00 -11.18
CA ASN A 200 -8.69 3.19 -11.67
C ASN A 200 -9.69 2.28 -10.95
N GLN A 201 -9.34 1.02 -10.68
CA GLN A 201 -10.17 0.10 -9.91
C GLN A 201 -10.42 0.62 -8.49
N LEU A 202 -9.36 1.09 -7.82
CA LEU A 202 -9.44 1.65 -6.47
C LEU A 202 -10.31 2.93 -6.44
N ALA A 203 -10.14 3.82 -7.41
CA ALA A 203 -10.93 5.04 -7.56
C ALA A 203 -12.42 4.74 -7.80
N ALA A 204 -12.73 3.87 -8.77
CA ALA A 204 -14.11 3.47 -9.05
C ALA A 204 -14.76 2.76 -7.84
N GLY A 205 -13.98 1.98 -7.09
CA GLY A 205 -14.43 1.39 -5.84
C GLY A 205 -14.77 2.42 -4.76
N LEU A 206 -13.92 3.45 -4.59
CA LEU A 206 -14.13 4.53 -3.63
C LEU A 206 -15.40 5.32 -3.98
N GLU A 207 -15.61 5.65 -5.26
CA GLU A 207 -16.83 6.30 -5.74
C GLU A 207 -18.09 5.50 -5.38
N ARG A 208 -18.09 4.19 -5.62
CA ARG A 208 -19.22 3.32 -5.26
C ARG A 208 -19.49 3.35 -3.76
N SER A 209 -18.46 3.24 -2.92
CA SER A 209 -18.63 3.30 -1.46
C SER A 209 -19.21 4.63 -1.00
N LEU A 210 -18.84 5.74 -1.64
CA LEU A 210 -19.39 7.07 -1.36
C LEU A 210 -20.84 7.22 -1.85
N ALA A 211 -21.21 6.64 -3.00
CA ALA A 211 -22.57 6.66 -3.54
C ALA A 211 -23.58 5.90 -2.67
N THR A 212 -23.15 4.85 -1.96
CA THR A 212 -23.98 4.11 -0.98
C THR A 212 -24.55 5.04 0.10
N ARG A 213 -23.84 6.11 0.45
CA ARG A 213 -24.33 7.14 1.38
C ARG A 213 -25.49 7.95 0.80
N GLN A 214 -25.36 8.40 -0.45
CA GLN A 214 -26.35 9.27 -1.10
C GLN A 214 -27.70 8.55 -1.24
N SER A 215 -27.65 7.26 -1.57
CA SER A 215 -28.82 6.38 -1.70
C SER A 215 -29.62 6.24 -0.40
N ARG A 216 -28.93 6.20 0.76
CA ARG A 216 -29.58 6.12 2.08
C ARG A 216 -30.19 7.46 2.51
N SER A 217 -29.57 8.59 2.18
CA SER A 217 -30.13 9.92 2.50
C SER A 217 -31.37 10.29 1.68
N THR A 218 -31.54 9.72 0.48
CA THR A 218 -32.72 9.96 -0.36
C THR A 218 -33.89 9.02 -0.07
N GLY A 219 -33.64 7.89 0.61
CA GLY A 219 -34.66 6.87 0.93
C GLY A 219 -35.51 7.16 2.18
N GLU A 220 -35.11 8.09 3.04
CA GLU A 220 -35.82 8.41 4.31
C GLU A 220 -36.82 9.60 4.18
N ARG A 221 -37.25 9.98 2.96
CA ARG A 221 -38.26 11.04 2.74
C ARG A 221 -39.67 10.54 2.41
N HIS A 222 -39.99 9.31 2.75
CA HIS A 222 -41.36 8.81 2.69
C HIS A 222 -41.68 8.04 3.96
N GLU A 223 -42.16 8.77 4.97
CA GLU A 223 -43.25 8.39 5.88
C GLU A 223 -43.67 9.61 6.73
#